data_AF-A0AA50ZYN4-F1
#
_entry.id   AF-A0AA50ZYN4-F1
#
_cell.length_a   1.000
_cell.length_b   1.000
_cell.length_c   1.000
_cell.angle_alpha   90.00
_cell.angle_beta   90.00
_cell.angle_gamma   90.00
#
_symmetry.space_group_name_H-M   'P 1'
#
loop_
_entity.id
_entity.type
_entity.pdbx_description
1 polymer ?
#
loop_
_entity_poly.entity_id
_entity_poly.type
_entity_poly.pdbx_seq_one_letter_code
_entity_poly.pdbx_strand_id
1 'polypeptide(L)'
;ISDVFKFDEKFEENEQKYKALSKEILGSDVESGEDGSDVSGSEESDEEEEKDKPVTIIDNTETNLVALRRTIYLTINSSLDFEECAHKLMKMRLKSGQEIELCHMFLDCCAEQRTYEKFYGLLAQRFCNINRIY
;
A
#
# COMPACT_ATOMS: atom_id res chain seq x y z
N ILE A 1 20.41 -30.14 4.74
CA ILE A 1 20.78 -30.50 6.14
C ILE A 1 21.16 -29.23 6.93
N SER A 2 20.58 -28.08 6.58
CA SER A 2 20.85 -26.80 7.27
C SER A 2 19.81 -26.46 8.33
N ASP A 3 18.68 -27.20 8.37
CA ASP A 3 17.62 -27.13 9.40
C ASP A 3 17.87 -28.06 10.60
N VAL A 4 19.13 -28.38 10.90
CA VAL A 4 19.47 -29.19 12.08
C VAL A 4 20.38 -28.38 12.96
N PHE A 5 19.95 -28.17 14.21
CA PHE A 5 20.73 -27.47 15.22
C PHE A 5 22.12 -28.14 15.37
N LYS A 6 23.15 -27.31 15.36
CA LYS A 6 24.54 -27.71 15.58
C LYS A 6 25.14 -26.77 16.59
N PHE A 7 25.94 -27.32 17.49
CA PHE A 7 26.73 -26.51 18.42
C PHE A 7 27.68 -25.61 17.64
N ASP A 8 27.65 -24.31 17.94
CA ASP A 8 28.53 -23.30 17.35
C ASP A 8 29.56 -22.88 18.40
N GLU A 9 30.83 -23.19 18.16
CA GLU A 9 31.94 -22.78 19.03
C GLU A 9 32.11 -21.25 19.09
N LYS A 10 31.56 -20.51 18.11
CA LYS A 10 31.62 -19.05 18.01
C LYS A 10 30.27 -18.39 18.31
N PHE A 11 29.40 -19.08 19.04
CA PHE A 11 28.07 -18.58 19.40
C PHE A 11 28.11 -17.15 19.97
N GLU A 12 28.99 -16.89 20.94
CA GLU A 12 29.10 -15.57 21.60
C GLU A 12 29.45 -14.44 20.61
N GLU A 13 30.40 -14.67 19.70
CA GLU A 13 30.76 -13.66 18.70
C GLU A 13 29.64 -13.44 17.66
N ASN A 14 28.98 -14.52 17.26
CA ASN A 14 27.92 -14.48 16.26
C ASN A 14 26.65 -13.83 16.83
N GLU A 15 26.33 -14.07 18.10
CA GLU A 15 25.23 -13.43 18.81
C GLU A 15 25.49 -11.92 18.97
N GLN A 16 26.71 -11.51 19.34
CA GLN A 16 27.06 -10.09 19.44
C GLN A 16 26.96 -9.36 18.10
N LYS A 17 27.45 -9.98 17.02
CA LYS A 17 27.30 -9.44 15.65
C LYS A 17 25.83 -9.33 15.25
N TYR A 18 25.03 -10.34 15.58
CA TYR A 18 23.60 -10.33 15.30
C TYR A 18 22.88 -9.23 16.08
N LYS A 19 23.18 -9.06 17.38
CA LYS A 19 22.62 -8.00 18.23
C LYS A 19 23.02 -6.60 17.75
N ALA A 20 24.27 -6.41 17.33
CA ALA A 20 24.72 -5.15 16.76
C ALA A 20 23.99 -4.83 15.45
N LEU A 21 23.88 -5.81 14.56
CA LEU A 21 23.19 -5.67 13.28
C LEU A 21 21.68 -5.48 13.45
N SER A 22 21.05 -6.19 14.39
CA SER A 22 19.61 -6.06 14.65
C SER A 22 19.29 -4.68 15.21
N LYS A 23 20.11 -4.17 16.13
CA LYS A 23 19.98 -2.82 16.70
C LYS A 23 20.17 -1.73 15.63
N GLU A 24 21.08 -1.93 14.68
CA GLU A 24 21.30 -1.01 13.56
C GLU A 24 20.11 -0.98 12.59
N ILE A 25 19.53 -2.15 12.27
CA ILE A 25 18.45 -2.27 11.28
C ILE A 25 17.09 -1.89 11.86
N LEU A 26 16.79 -2.32 13.09
CA LEU A 26 15.44 -2.23 13.69
C LEU A 26 15.32 -1.12 14.75
N GLY A 27 16.44 -0.52 15.17
CA GLY A 27 16.48 0.41 16.30
C GLY A 27 16.54 -0.29 17.65
N SER A 28 16.86 0.45 18.71
CA SER A 28 17.14 -0.05 20.06
C SER A 28 15.94 -0.60 20.84
N ASP A 29 14.74 -0.62 20.24
CA ASP A 29 13.48 -0.85 20.95
C ASP A 29 12.96 -2.30 20.84
N VAL A 30 13.72 -3.21 20.21
CA VAL A 30 13.31 -4.61 20.03
C VAL A 30 13.80 -5.55 21.14
N GLU A 31 14.46 -5.03 22.18
CA GLU A 31 14.86 -5.79 23.39
C GLU A 31 13.70 -5.89 24.39
N SER A 32 12.51 -6.31 23.94
CA SER A 32 11.42 -6.71 24.83
C SER A 32 10.93 -8.10 24.45
N GLY A 33 11.58 -9.09 25.05
CA GLY A 33 11.23 -10.49 24.89
C GLY A 33 11.93 -11.48 25.82
N GLU A 34 12.54 -11.05 26.93
CA GLU A 34 13.01 -11.97 27.98
C GLU A 34 12.04 -11.96 29.18
N ASP A 35 11.17 -12.96 29.20
CA ASP A 35 10.41 -13.41 30.36
C ASP A 35 11.38 -13.99 31.40
N GLY A 36 11.62 -13.26 32.50
CA GLY A 36 12.53 -13.68 33.56
C GLY A 36 12.53 -12.71 34.76
N SER A 37 11.73 -13.01 35.76
CA SER A 37 11.51 -12.30 37.03
C SER A 37 12.76 -11.79 37.78
N ASP A 38 12.78 -10.51 38.16
CA ASP A 38 13.04 -10.06 39.54
C ASP A 38 12.49 -8.65 39.77
N VAL A 39 11.86 -8.43 40.92
CA VAL A 39 11.24 -7.18 41.36
C VAL A 39 12.04 -6.68 42.55
N SER A 40 12.84 -5.62 42.35
CA SER A 40 13.28 -4.74 43.45
C SER A 40 13.99 -3.47 42.96
N GLY A 41 13.39 -2.30 43.25
CA GLY A 41 14.09 -1.15 43.82
C GLY A 41 14.75 -0.13 42.88
N SER A 42 14.09 1.03 42.75
CA SER A 42 14.56 2.41 42.44
C SER A 42 16.02 2.65 42.05
N GLU A 43 16.25 3.47 41.02
CA GLU A 43 16.65 4.89 41.15
C GLU A 43 16.45 5.62 39.81
N GLU A 44 16.18 6.92 39.89
CA GLU A 44 15.83 7.78 38.76
C GLU A 44 17.01 8.00 37.81
N SER A 45 16.75 7.96 36.50
CA SER A 45 17.64 8.54 35.50
C SER A 45 16.80 9.14 34.39
N ASP A 46 16.86 10.46 34.38
CA ASP A 46 16.41 11.41 33.37
C ASP A 46 17.07 11.07 32.02
N GLU A 47 16.37 10.38 31.14
CA GLU A 47 16.78 10.19 29.74
C GLU A 47 15.59 10.52 28.84
N GLU A 48 15.66 11.77 28.35
CA GLU A 48 15.03 12.37 27.18
C GLU A 48 13.89 11.60 26.51
N GLU A 49 12.69 12.20 26.52
CA GLU A 49 11.60 11.89 25.60
C GLU A 49 12.10 12.00 24.14
N GLU A 50 12.70 10.93 23.63
CA GLU A 50 12.91 10.68 22.21
C GLU A 50 11.53 10.64 21.57
N LYS A 51 11.11 11.80 21.08
CA LYS A 51 9.89 11.99 20.30
C LYS A 51 9.81 10.88 19.26
N ASP A 52 8.84 9.98 19.44
CA ASP A 52 8.33 9.04 18.46
C ASP A 52 8.30 9.73 17.09
N LYS A 53 9.36 9.56 16.30
CA LYS A 53 9.36 10.02 14.92
C LYS A 53 8.37 9.09 14.24
N PRO A 54 7.29 9.61 13.63
CA PRO A 54 6.33 8.74 12.97
C PRO A 54 7.06 7.93 11.92
N VAL A 55 7.19 6.62 12.15
CA VAL A 55 7.75 5.68 11.18
C VAL A 55 6.92 5.85 9.92
N THR A 56 7.52 6.47 8.91
CA THR A 56 6.81 6.85 7.70
C THR A 56 6.75 5.59 6.84
N ILE A 57 5.63 4.87 6.88
CA ILE A 57 5.44 3.66 6.08
C ILE A 57 5.33 4.10 4.62
N ILE A 58 6.39 3.86 3.85
CA ILE A 58 6.41 4.10 2.40
C ILE A 58 5.81 2.86 1.73
N ASP A 59 4.60 2.99 1.21
CA ASP A 59 3.93 1.93 0.46
C ASP A 59 4.40 1.91 -1.01
N ASN A 60 5.20 0.91 -1.36
CA ASN A 60 5.70 0.67 -2.72
C ASN A 60 4.82 -0.33 -3.52
N THR A 61 3.70 -0.81 -2.97
CA THR A 61 2.93 -1.92 -3.56
C THR A 61 1.84 -1.48 -4.54
N GLU A 62 1.71 -0.18 -4.80
CA GLU A 62 0.70 0.43 -5.70
C GLU A 62 -0.74 -0.03 -5.42
N THR A 63 -1.02 -0.53 -4.21
CA THR A 63 -2.31 -1.18 -3.86
C THR A 63 -3.50 -0.25 -4.10
N ASN A 64 -3.34 1.04 -3.84
CA ASN A 64 -4.38 2.04 -4.07
C ASN A 64 -4.75 2.19 -5.55
N LEU A 65 -3.77 2.12 -6.46
CA LEU A 65 -4.00 2.20 -7.90
C LEU A 65 -4.72 0.94 -8.41
N VAL A 66 -4.28 -0.24 -7.96
CA VAL A 66 -4.93 -1.51 -8.33
C VAL A 66 -6.38 -1.56 -7.82
N ALA A 67 -6.63 -1.08 -6.59
CA ALA A 67 -7.98 -0.98 -6.04
C ALA A 67 -8.85 -0.05 -6.88
N LEU A 68 -8.32 1.12 -7.27
CA LEU A 68 -9.03 2.08 -8.11
C LEU A 68 -9.40 1.47 -9.47
N ARG A 69 -8.45 0.84 -10.16
CA ARG A 69 -8.69 0.15 -11.45
C ARG A 69 -9.80 -0.89 -11.35
N ARG A 70 -9.77 -1.71 -10.29
CA ARG A 70 -10.82 -2.72 -10.03
C ARG A 70 -12.19 -2.07 -9.82
N THR A 71 -12.26 -0.99 -9.05
CA THR A 71 -13.53 -0.28 -8.81
C THR A 71 -14.08 0.33 -10.10
N ILE A 72 -13.24 0.95 -10.93
CA ILE A 72 -13.66 1.51 -12.23
C ILE A 72 -14.19 0.40 -13.14
N TYR A 73 -13.42 -0.68 -13.32
CA TYR A 73 -13.81 -1.83 -14.14
C TYR A 73 -15.16 -2.41 -13.72
N LEU A 74 -15.35 -2.66 -12.42
CA LEU A 74 -16.61 -3.18 -11.89
C LEU A 74 -17.77 -2.19 -12.09
N THR A 75 -17.52 -0.89 -12.00
CA THR A 75 -18.55 0.14 -12.22
C THR A 75 -18.98 0.19 -13.68
N ILE A 76 -18.05 0.06 -14.61
CA ILE A 76 -18.32 0.01 -16.05
C ILE A 76 -19.12 -1.26 -16.37
N ASN A 77 -18.65 -2.43 -15.95
CA ASN A 77 -19.29 -3.71 -16.29
C ASN A 77 -20.62 -3.97 -15.58
N SER A 78 -20.89 -3.28 -14.46
CA SER A 78 -22.18 -3.37 -13.77
C SER A 78 -23.22 -2.35 -14.27
N SER A 79 -22.83 -1.45 -15.17
CA SER A 79 -23.73 -0.42 -15.71
C SER A 79 -24.21 -0.81 -17.10
N LEU A 80 -25.50 -0.65 -17.35
CA LEU A 80 -26.09 -0.95 -18.67
C LEU A 80 -26.09 0.29 -19.58
N ASP A 81 -26.37 1.45 -19.00
CA ASP A 81 -26.43 2.74 -19.71
C ASP A 81 -25.21 3.61 -19.41
N PHE A 82 -24.69 4.26 -20.47
CA PHE A 82 -23.49 5.10 -20.37
C PHE A 82 -23.71 6.33 -19.48
N GLU A 83 -24.93 6.88 -19.44
CA GLU A 83 -25.24 8.04 -18.58
C GLU A 83 -25.20 7.68 -17.10
N GLU A 84 -25.74 6.50 -16.75
CA GLU A 84 -25.69 6.00 -15.37
C GLU A 84 -24.24 5.71 -14.96
N CYS A 85 -23.47 5.08 -15.85
CA CYS A 85 -22.05 4.83 -15.63
C CYS A 85 -21.27 6.13 -15.39
N ALA A 86 -21.44 7.12 -16.27
CA ALA A 86 -20.80 8.43 -16.13
C ALA A 86 -21.13 9.09 -14.79
N HIS A 87 -22.40 9.04 -14.38
CA HIS A 87 -22.84 9.61 -13.10
C HIS A 87 -22.24 8.87 -11.89
N LYS A 88 -22.13 7.54 -11.92
CA LYS A 88 -21.47 6.76 -10.86
C LYS A 88 -19.99 7.08 -10.77
N LEU A 89 -19.30 7.15 -11.90
CA LEU A 89 -17.87 7.47 -11.96
C LEU A 89 -17.59 8.90 -11.49
N MET A 90 -18.44 9.87 -11.82
CA MET A 90 -18.31 11.25 -11.32
C MET A 90 -18.54 11.39 -9.81
N LYS A 91 -19.29 10.47 -9.20
CA LYS A 91 -19.46 10.43 -7.74
C LYS A 91 -18.25 9.85 -7.02
N MET A 92 -17.34 9.17 -7.72
CA MET A 92 -16.09 8.72 -7.12
C MET A 92 -15.20 9.92 -6.84
N ARG A 93 -14.73 10.05 -5.61
CA ARG A 93 -13.77 11.08 -5.23
C ARG A 93 -12.38 10.67 -5.69
N LEU A 94 -12.05 11.00 -6.94
CA LEU A 94 -10.72 10.81 -7.51
C LEU A 94 -9.75 11.86 -6.93
N LYS A 95 -8.53 11.44 -6.60
CA LYS A 95 -7.46 12.39 -6.25
C LYS A 95 -6.94 13.04 -7.54
N SER A 96 -6.42 14.26 -7.43
CA SER A 96 -5.75 14.93 -8.55
C SER A 96 -4.63 14.04 -9.10
N GLY A 97 -4.63 13.82 -10.42
CA GLY A 97 -3.71 12.91 -11.11
C GLY A 97 -4.26 11.51 -11.42
N GLN A 98 -5.32 11.05 -10.75
CA GLN A 98 -5.97 9.76 -11.05
C GLN A 98 -6.98 9.83 -12.20
N GLU A 99 -7.27 11.04 -12.69
CA GLU A 99 -8.22 11.30 -13.76
C GLU A 99 -7.80 10.68 -15.10
N ILE A 100 -6.48 10.69 -15.39
CA ILE A 100 -5.92 10.08 -16.59
C ILE A 100 -6.07 8.55 -16.55
N GLU A 101 -5.97 7.97 -15.36
CA GLU A 101 -6.13 6.53 -15.16
C GLU A 101 -7.56 6.07 -15.49
N LEU A 102 -8.56 6.94 -15.28
CA LEU A 102 -9.93 6.70 -15.71
C LEU A 102 -10.03 6.55 -17.24
N CYS A 103 -9.35 7.44 -17.99
CA CYS A 103 -9.30 7.39 -19.45
C CYS A 103 -8.59 6.13 -19.96
N HIS A 104 -7.48 5.74 -19.33
CA HIS A 104 -6.80 4.47 -19.65
C HIS A 104 -7.74 3.28 -19.41
N MET A 105 -8.43 3.23 -18.28
CA MET A 105 -9.38 2.17 -17.97
C MET A 105 -10.52 2.08 -18.99
N PHE A 106 -11.02 3.20 -19.54
CA PHE A 106 -12.03 3.17 -20.60
C PHE A 106 -11.51 2.50 -21.87
N LEU A 107 -10.26 2.79 -22.24
CA LEU A 107 -9.63 2.24 -23.42
C LEU A 107 -9.36 0.74 -23.24
N ASP A 108 -8.82 0.35 -22.09
CA ASP A 108 -8.50 -1.04 -21.77
C ASP A 108 -9.77 -1.90 -21.76
N CYS A 109 -10.83 -1.44 -21.08
CA CYS A 109 -12.12 -2.13 -21.10
C CYS A 109 -12.68 -2.24 -22.53
N CYS A 110 -12.58 -1.18 -23.33
CA CYS A 110 -13.03 -1.22 -24.72
C CYS A 110 -12.21 -2.21 -25.58
N ALA A 111 -10.92 -2.39 -25.28
CA ALA A 111 -10.02 -3.28 -25.99
C ALA A 111 -10.22 -4.77 -25.61
N GLU A 112 -10.69 -5.05 -24.39
CA GLU A 112 -11.02 -6.40 -23.94
C GLU A 112 -12.29 -6.97 -24.61
N GLN A 113 -13.22 -6.10 -25.02
CA GLN A 113 -14.43 -6.51 -25.73
C GLN A 113 -14.12 -7.10 -27.12
N ARG A 114 -14.73 -8.25 -27.44
CA ARG A 114 -14.60 -8.88 -28.77
C ARG A 114 -15.09 -7.99 -29.92
N THR A 115 -16.08 -7.15 -29.65
CA THR A 115 -16.70 -6.25 -30.63
C THR A 115 -16.86 -4.88 -30.04
N TYR A 116 -16.60 -3.85 -30.84
CA TYR A 116 -16.76 -2.47 -30.40
C TYR A 116 -18.22 -2.16 -30.03
N GLU A 117 -18.41 -1.64 -28.82
CA GLU A 117 -19.69 -1.14 -28.34
C GLU A 117 -19.70 0.38 -28.34
N LYS A 118 -20.78 0.97 -28.88
CA LYS A 118 -20.97 2.44 -28.91
C LYS A 118 -21.00 3.06 -27.50
N PHE A 119 -21.30 2.26 -26.49
CA PHE A 119 -21.27 2.62 -25.07
C PHE A 119 -19.97 3.35 -24.69
N TYR A 120 -18.80 2.80 -25.04
CA TYR A 120 -17.50 3.38 -24.67
C TYR A 120 -17.24 4.73 -25.36
N GLY A 121 -17.66 4.88 -26.62
CA GLY A 121 -17.53 6.15 -27.34
C GLY A 121 -18.40 7.26 -26.75
N LEU A 122 -19.65 6.94 -26.40
CA LEU A 122 -20.57 7.89 -25.77
C LEU A 122 -20.13 8.26 -24.35
N LEU A 123 -19.62 7.29 -23.60
CA LEU A 123 -19.06 7.51 -22.27
C LEU A 123 -17.85 8.45 -22.34
N ALA A 124 -16.87 8.17 -23.21
CA ALA A 124 -15.69 9.01 -23.39
C ALA A 124 -16.07 10.44 -23.84
N GLN A 125 -16.99 10.57 -24.80
CA GLN A 125 -17.48 11.88 -25.25
C GLN A 125 -18.07 12.70 -24.09
N ARG A 126 -18.81 12.05 -23.19
CA ARG A 126 -19.38 12.72 -22.00
C ARG A 126 -18.28 13.29 -21.12
N PHE A 127 -17.22 12.53 -20.85
CA PHE A 127 -16.09 12.96 -20.02
C PHE A 127 -15.28 14.08 -20.67
N CYS A 128 -14.96 13.98 -21.97
CA CYS A 128 -14.26 15.04 -22.70
C CYS A 128 -15.04 16.37 -22.75
N ASN A 129 -16.39 16.31 -22.69
CA ASN A 129 -17.23 17.51 -22.63
C ASN A 129 -17.26 18.17 -21.23
N ILE A 130 -16.91 17.45 -20.17
CA ILE A 130 -16.97 17.96 -18.79
C ILE A 130 -15.71 18.73 -18.42
N ASN A 131 -14.54 18.18 -18.75
CA ASN A 131 -13.26 18.82 -18.44
C ASN A 131 -12.24 18.56 -19.54
N ARG A 132 -11.41 19.55 -19.83
CA ARG A 132 -10.38 19.52 -20.87
C ARG A 132 -9.21 18.59 -20.56
N ILE A 133 -9.18 18.03 -19.34
CA ILE A 133 -8.17 17.10 -18.84
C ILE A 133 -8.44 15.67 -19.30
N TYR A 134 -9.70 15.33 -19.62
CA TYR A 134 -10.14 13.98 -20.00
C TYR A 134 -10.03 13.70 -21.50
#